data_AF-A0A7J2TAH1-F1
#
_entry.id   AF-A0A7J2TAH1-F1
#
_cell.length_a   1.000
_cell.length_b   1.000
_cell.length_c   1.000
_cell.angle_alpha   90.00
_cell.angle_beta   90.00
_cell.angle_gamma   90.00
#
_symmetry.space_group_name_H-M   'P 1'
#
loop_
_entity.id
_entity.type
_entity.pdbx_description
1 polymer ?
#
loop_
_entity_poly.entity_id
_entity_poly.type
_entity_poly.pdbx_seq_one_letter_code
_entity_poly.pdbx_strand_id
1 'polypeptide(L)' 'MGLKHKKYIYVKRADGAFVKVRVLKSRQEDGGKYIVVGPKVVRPPSTATIINEESLPESIRKELYSI' A
#
# COMPACT_ATOMS: atom_id res chain seq x y z
N MET A 1 -8.95 7.02 24.06
CA MET A 1 -8.30 7.74 22.95
C MET A 1 -8.06 6.75 21.81
N GLY A 2 -8.87 6.84 20.74
CA GLY A 2 -8.98 5.79 19.72
C GLY A 2 -7.78 5.74 18.78
N LEU A 3 -7.07 4.62 18.75
CA LEU A 3 -5.96 4.36 17.84
C LEU A 3 -6.46 4.35 16.38
N LYS A 4 -6.39 5.51 15.73
CA LYS A 4 -6.66 5.70 14.29
C LYS A 4 -5.46 5.21 13.49
N HIS A 5 -5.26 3.89 13.46
CA HIS A 5 -4.05 3.29 12.88
C HIS A 5 -4.15 3.08 11.36
N LYS A 6 -3.19 3.69 10.63
CA LYS A 6 -2.60 3.23 9.36
C LYS A 6 -3.57 2.66 8.31
N LYS A 7 -4.70 3.34 8.08
CA LYS A 7 -5.68 2.99 7.03
C LYS A 7 -5.07 3.07 5.61
N TYR A 8 -4.02 3.86 5.43
CA TYR A 8 -3.33 4.03 4.15
C TYR A 8 -1.83 3.98 4.35
N ILE A 9 -1.16 3.37 3.39
CA ILE A 9 0.29 3.28 3.26
C ILE A 9 0.68 3.64 1.82
N TYR A 10 1.94 3.96 1.62
CA TYR A 10 2.54 4.10 0.30
C TYR A 10 3.49 2.94 0.07
N VAL A 11 3.46 2.39 -1.13
CA VAL A 11 4.31 1.26 -1.51
C VAL A 11 5.35 1.77 -2.48
N LYS A 12 6.62 1.61 -2.13
CA LYS A 12 7.75 1.91 -3.01
C LYS A 12 7.87 0.79 -4.06
N ARG A 13 7.73 1.16 -5.34
CA ARG A 13 7.97 0.30 -6.49
C ARG A 13 9.46 0.29 -6.85
N ALA A 14 9.91 -0.74 -7.57
CA ALA A 14 11.27 -0.83 -8.09
C ALA A 14 11.67 0.37 -8.97
N ASP A 15 10.73 0.99 -9.68
CA ASP A 15 10.96 2.18 -10.52
C ASP A 15 11.16 3.49 -9.72
N GLY A 16 11.16 3.41 -8.37
CA GLY A 16 11.38 4.56 -7.49
C GLY A 16 10.13 5.40 -7.22
N ALA A 17 9.00 5.04 -7.83
CA ALA A 17 7.72 5.67 -7.54
C ALA A 17 6.96 4.99 -6.41
N PHE A 18 5.89 5.63 -5.96
CA PHE A 18 5.07 5.21 -4.84
C PHE A 18 3.61 5.09 -5.23
N VAL A 19 2.92 4.08 -4.71
CA VAL A 19 1.49 3.87 -4.96
C VAL A 19 0.75 3.85 -3.64
N LYS A 20 -0.40 4.54 -3.60
CA LYS A 20 -1.22 4.62 -2.40
C LYS A 20 -2.06 3.37 -2.25
N VAL A 21 -1.86 2.65 -1.15
CA VAL A 21 -2.56 1.42 -0.82
C VAL A 21 -3.34 1.59 0.46
N ARG A 22 -4.61 1.18 0.44
CA ARG A 22 -5.47 1.11 1.61
C ARG A 22 -5.29 -0.24 2.28
N VAL A 23 -5.11 -0.21 3.60
CA VAL A 23 -5.01 -1.39 4.44
C VAL A 23 -6.35 -1.61 5.14
N LEU A 24 -7.00 -2.73 4.86
CA LEU A 24 -8.22 -3.17 5.52
C LEU A 24 -7.89 -3.93 6.81
N LYS A 25 -8.82 -3.89 7.76
CA LYS A 25 -8.69 -4.50 9.10
C LYS A 25 -9.21 -5.95 9.18
N SER A 26 -9.54 -6.59 8.05
CA SER A 26 -10.19 -7.91 8.09
C SER A 26 -9.34 -8.97 8.80
N ARG A 27 -10.04 -9.82 9.57
CA ARG A 27 -9.52 -10.96 10.35
C ARG A 27 -9.24 -12.20 9.49
N GLN A 28 -9.40 -12.12 8.17
CA GLN A 28 -9.10 -13.21 7.24
C GLN A 28 -7.67 -13.08 6.74
N GLU A 29 -6.92 -14.16 6.89
CA GLU A 29 -5.46 -14.27 6.71
C GLU A 29 -5.00 -14.20 5.25
N ASP A 30 -5.92 -14.23 4.28
CA ASP A 30 -5.59 -14.37 2.87
C ASP A 30 -6.07 -13.19 2.00
N GLY A 31 -5.10 -12.46 1.43
CA GLY A 31 -5.25 -11.64 0.22
C GLY A 31 -6.02 -10.32 0.31
N GLY A 32 -7.13 -10.25 1.05
CA GLY A 32 -8.07 -9.10 1.04
C GLY A 32 -7.66 -7.88 1.88
N LYS A 33 -6.43 -7.84 2.38
CA LYS A 33 -5.97 -6.81 3.32
C LYS A 33 -5.52 -5.52 2.65
N TYR A 34 -5.14 -5.55 1.37
CA TYR A 34 -4.57 -4.41 0.67
C TYR A 34 -5.40 -4.09 -0.56
N ILE A 35 -5.71 -2.81 -0.77
CA ILE A 35 -6.41 -2.32 -1.95
C ILE A 35 -5.57 -1.20 -2.55
N VAL A 36 -5.22 -1.29 -3.82
CA VAL A 36 -4.57 -0.20 -4.55
C VAL A 36 -5.62 0.88 -4.83
N VAL A 37 -5.41 2.11 -4.35
CA VAL A 37 -6.45 3.17 -4.39
C VAL A 37 -6.05 4.38 -5.21
N GLY A 38 -4.75 4.67 -5.34
CA GLY A 38 -4.30 5.94 -5.93
C GLY A 38 -3.25 5.78 -7.01
N PRO A 39 -3.06 6.81 -7.85
CA PRO A 39 -2.09 6.83 -8.93
C PRO A 39 -0.65 6.69 -8.42
N LYS A 40 0.24 6.34 -9.35
CA LYS A 40 1.68 6.42 -9.15
C LYS A 40 2.08 7.87 -8.82
N VAL A 41 2.75 8.06 -7.68
CA VAL A 41 3.30 9.34 -7.23
C VAL A 41 4.81 9.26 -7.05
N VAL A 42 5.54 10.31 -7.39
CA VAL A 42 7.00 10.37 -7.19
C VAL A 42 7.36 10.85 -5.78
N ARG A 43 6.51 11.71 -5.20
CA ARG A 43 6.73 12.31 -3.87
C ARG A 43 5.55 11.97 -2.96
N PRO A 44 5.67 10.94 -2.11
CA PRO A 44 4.65 10.65 -1.11
C PRO A 44 4.71 11.70 0.01
N PRO A 45 3.63 11.85 0.81
CA PRO A 45 3.64 12.74 1.97
C PRO A 45 4.72 12.32 2.98
N SER A 46 5.44 13.27 3.56
CA SER A 46 6.58 13.00 4.47
C SER A 46 6.19 12.23 5.74
N THR A 47 4.94 12.33 6.18
CA THR A 47 4.40 11.63 7.36
C THR A 47 3.77 10.28 7.02
N ALA A 48 3.75 9.88 5.75
CA ALA A 48 3.12 8.65 5.32
C ALA A 48 3.98 7.42 5.68
N THR A 49 3.33 6.32 6.02
CA THR A 49 4.02 5.04 6.18
C THR A 49 4.36 4.48 4.80
N ILE A 50 5.65 4.29 4.54
CA ILE A 50 6.17 3.72 3.30
C ILE A 50 6.62 2.28 3.57
N ILE A 51 6.24 1.35 2.70
CA ILE A 51 6.73 -0.03 2.69
C ILE A 51 7.27 -0.41 1.31
N ASN A 52 8.11 -1.43 1.25
CA ASN A 52 8.58 -1.99 -0.01
C ASN A 52 7.53 -2.94 -0.60
N GLU A 53 7.48 -3.06 -1.92
CA GLU A 53 6.58 -3.99 -2.62
C GLU A 53 6.80 -5.46 -2.22
N GLU A 54 8.00 -5.83 -1.76
CA GLU A 54 8.35 -7.18 -1.29
C GLU A 54 7.57 -7.61 -0.05
N SER A 55 7.11 -6.65 0.75
CA SER A 55 6.29 -6.92 1.95
C SER A 55 4.82 -7.19 1.64
N LEU A 56 4.41 -7.09 0.37
CA LEU A 56 3.04 -7.32 -0.07
C LEU A 56 2.92 -8.70 -0.72
N PRO A 57 1.73 -9.32 -0.63
CA PRO A 57 1.44 -10.55 -1.36
C PRO A 57 1.54 -10.33 -2.87
N GLU A 58 1.94 -11.38 -3.60
CA GLU A 58 2.22 -11.31 -5.04
C GLU A 58 1.05 -10.76 -5.86
N SER A 59 -0.18 -11.11 -5.51
CA SER A 59 -1.38 -10.61 -6.20
C SER A 59 -1.44 -9.08 -6.21
N ILE A 60 -1.12 -8.45 -5.08
CA ILE A 60 -1.15 -6.98 -4.95
C ILE A 60 0.05 -6.37 -5.67
N ARG A 61 1.22 -7.02 -5.65
CA ARG A 61 2.40 -6.56 -6.38
C ARG A 61 2.10 -6.44 -7.87
N LYS A 62 1.44 -7.44 -8.46
CA LYS A 62 1.00 -7.39 -9.87
C LYS A 62 0.06 -6.21 -10.13
N GLU A 63 -0.89 -5.96 -9.23
CA GLU A 63 -1.79 -4.80 -9.34
C GLU A 63 -1.05 -3.46 -9.30
N LEU A 64 0.03 -3.31 -8.54
CA LEU A 64 0.83 -2.08 -8.48
C LEU A 64 1.39 -1.66 -9.85
N TYR A 65 1.65 -2.61 -10.75
CA TYR A 65 2.19 -2.38 -12.09
C TYR A 65 1.10 -2.27 -13.16
N SER A 66 -0.15 -2.59 -12.83
CA SER A 66 -1.31 -2.47 -13.74
C SER A 66 -1.92 -1.06 -13.76
N ILE A 67 -1.39 -0.15 -12.96
CA ILE A 67 -1.80 1.26 -12.80
C ILE A 67 -0.71 2.23 -13.25
#